data_AF-A0A1Q3RD36-F1
#
_entry.id   AF-A0A1Q3RD36-F1
#
_cell.length_a   1.000
_cell.length_b   1.000
_cell.length_c   1.000
_cell.angle_alpha   90.00
_cell.angle_beta   90.00
_cell.angle_gamma   90.00
#
_symmetry.space_group_name_H-M   'P 1'
#
loop_
_entity.id
_entity.type
_entity.pdbx_description
1 polymer ?
#
loop_
_entity_poly.entity_id
_entity_poly.type
_entity_poly.pdbx_seq_one_letter_code
_entity_poly.pdbx_strand_id
1 'polypeptide(L)'
;MTSNKAIGSIELETFKRHFTDYKDQYVLIGGSATKLLLEDASLSARSTKDLDLVLCAKALTKEFKDHFWTFIKEGKYRVKQSKNDNGVFYRFDEPKIYGYPYMIELLSGNAELDLSSGQVAYPIEIDGDIVSLSAIIMNQEYYDFLMSNRKEMNGIVIADEHVIIPLKITAFLDLTRKKAGGNEVNGDDIKKHKNDVVRLAELLTSVPMKKCTFYN
;
A
#
# COMPACT_ATOMS: atom_id res chain seq x y z
N MET A 1 -20.02 19.55 -5.77
CA MET A 1 -18.71 19.65 -6.47
C MET A 1 -17.65 18.97 -5.61
N THR A 2 -17.50 17.66 -5.79
CA THR A 2 -16.55 16.82 -5.05
C THR A 2 -15.15 17.07 -5.61
N SER A 3 -14.36 17.85 -4.88
CA SER A 3 -13.00 18.22 -5.24
C SER A 3 -12.12 16.97 -5.37
N ASN A 4 -11.59 16.78 -6.57
CA ASN A 4 -10.64 15.76 -6.95
C ASN A 4 -9.26 16.11 -6.35
N LYS A 5 -9.06 15.93 -5.05
CA LYS A 5 -7.74 16.17 -4.42
C LYS A 5 -6.88 14.92 -4.53
N ALA A 6 -5.74 14.98 -5.21
CA ALA A 6 -4.64 14.05 -4.97
C ALA A 6 -4.31 14.01 -3.46
N ILE A 7 -3.59 12.99 -2.97
CA ILE A 7 -2.97 13.05 -1.66
C ILE A 7 -2.13 14.34 -1.65
N GLY A 8 -2.59 15.30 -0.85
CA GLY A 8 -1.94 16.58 -0.74
C GLY A 8 -0.65 16.39 0.04
N SER A 9 0.24 17.38 -0.08
CA SER A 9 1.40 17.44 0.79
C SER A 9 0.99 17.31 2.26
N ILE A 10 -0.12 17.93 2.66
CA ILE A 10 -0.60 17.93 4.05
C ILE A 10 -0.91 16.52 4.56
N GLU A 11 -1.66 15.70 3.82
CA GLU A 11 -2.02 14.35 4.26
C GLU A 11 -0.80 13.45 4.43
N LEU A 12 0.13 13.52 3.48
CA LEU A 12 1.38 12.76 3.52
C LEU A 12 2.32 13.27 4.64
N GLU A 13 2.40 14.58 4.83
CA GLU A 13 3.17 15.21 5.92
C GLU A 13 2.61 14.84 7.30
N THR A 14 1.28 14.79 7.46
CA THR A 14 0.63 14.30 8.68
C THR A 14 1.05 12.87 8.97
N PHE A 15 0.92 11.97 7.98
CA PHE A 15 1.35 10.58 8.15
C PHE A 15 2.84 10.49 8.51
N LYS A 16 3.71 11.17 7.75
CA LYS A 16 5.15 11.21 8.00
C LYS A 16 5.47 11.60 9.44
N ARG A 17 4.85 12.66 9.95
CA ARG A 17 5.10 13.17 11.30
C ARG A 17 4.72 12.15 12.38
N HIS A 18 3.59 11.45 12.22
CA HIS A 18 3.19 10.41 13.17
C HIS A 18 4.12 9.18 13.13
N PHE A 19 4.60 8.82 11.94
CA PHE A 19 5.35 7.57 11.73
C PHE A 19 6.87 7.75 11.58
N THR A 20 7.42 8.88 12.02
CA THR A 20 8.86 9.19 11.91
C THR A 20 9.73 8.21 12.71
N ASP A 21 9.28 7.78 13.88
CA ASP A 21 10.02 6.86 14.77
C ASP A 21 9.75 5.37 14.46
N TYR A 22 8.96 5.07 13.42
CA TYR A 22 8.48 3.72 13.10
C TYR A 22 8.82 3.28 11.67
N LYS A 23 9.85 3.88 11.06
CA LYS A 23 10.21 3.69 9.65
C LYS A 23 10.56 2.24 9.28
N ASP A 24 11.00 1.44 10.23
CA ASP A 24 11.32 0.02 10.05
C ASP A 24 10.11 -0.91 10.13
N GLN A 25 8.94 -0.39 10.50
CA GLN A 25 7.75 -1.19 10.78
C GLN A 25 6.72 -1.21 9.65
N TYR A 26 6.90 -0.38 8.62
CA TYR A 26 6.02 -0.33 7.47
C TYR A 26 6.78 -0.05 6.16
N VAL A 27 6.15 -0.40 5.04
CA VAL A 27 6.57 0.04 3.70
C VAL A 27 5.34 0.55 2.95
N LEU A 28 5.42 1.78 2.45
CA LEU A 28 4.41 2.35 1.57
C LEU A 28 4.58 1.78 0.15
N ILE A 29 3.49 1.29 -0.43
CA ILE A 29 3.45 0.72 -1.76
C ILE A 29 2.39 1.43 -2.63
N GLY A 30 2.00 0.79 -3.74
CA GLY A 30 0.80 1.15 -4.47
C GLY A 30 0.87 2.52 -5.14
N GLY A 31 -0.26 3.24 -5.14
CA GLY A 31 -0.39 4.51 -5.87
C GLY A 31 0.54 5.60 -5.33
N SER A 32 0.57 5.77 -4.01
CA SER A 32 1.35 6.84 -3.37
C SER A 32 2.85 6.62 -3.51
N ALA A 33 3.35 5.39 -3.38
CA ALA A 33 4.75 5.08 -3.68
C ALA A 33 5.09 5.35 -5.16
N THR A 34 4.22 4.93 -6.09
CA THR A 34 4.40 5.22 -7.53
C THR A 34 4.53 6.72 -7.79
N LYS A 35 3.68 7.53 -7.14
CA LYS A 35 3.70 8.99 -7.26
C LYS A 35 5.04 9.56 -6.78
N LEU A 36 5.47 9.19 -5.58
CA LEU A 36 6.72 9.68 -5.00
C LEU A 36 7.94 9.33 -5.87
N LEU A 37 8.01 8.10 -6.38
CA LEU A 37 9.08 7.65 -7.27
C LEU A 37 9.16 8.47 -8.57
N LEU A 38 8.01 8.73 -9.20
CA LEU A 38 7.96 9.49 -10.45
C LEU A 38 8.27 10.97 -10.21
N GLU A 39 7.73 11.58 -9.15
CA GLU A 39 7.97 12.99 -8.82
C GLU A 39 9.44 13.26 -8.46
N ASP A 40 10.11 12.33 -7.78
CA ASP A 40 11.56 12.39 -7.50
C ASP A 40 12.39 12.43 -8.79
N ALA A 41 11.95 11.70 -9.83
CA ALA A 41 12.54 11.72 -11.17
C ALA A 41 12.03 12.87 -12.06
N SER A 42 11.31 13.85 -11.50
CA SER A 42 10.68 14.95 -12.26
C SER A 42 9.69 14.50 -13.35
N LEU A 43 9.14 13.29 -13.22
CA LEU A 43 8.10 12.74 -14.09
C LEU A 43 6.72 13.06 -13.51
N SER A 44 5.74 13.26 -14.39
CA SER A 44 4.37 13.50 -13.93
C SER A 44 3.76 12.22 -13.38
N ALA A 45 3.16 12.31 -12.20
CA ALA A 45 2.42 11.22 -11.57
C ALA A 45 0.91 11.46 -11.65
N ARG A 46 0.13 10.37 -11.62
CA ARG A 46 -1.32 10.48 -11.45
C ARG A 46 -1.66 10.76 -9.99
N SER A 47 -2.78 11.44 -9.78
CA SER A 47 -3.37 11.59 -8.45
C SER A 47 -3.76 10.23 -7.85
N THR A 48 -3.53 10.08 -6.56
CA THR A 48 -3.95 8.94 -5.73
C THR A 48 -4.25 9.49 -4.34
N LYS A 49 -5.19 8.90 -3.61
CA LYS A 49 -5.62 9.36 -2.28
C LYS A 49 -5.29 8.36 -1.17
N ASP A 50 -4.63 7.27 -1.56
CA ASP A 50 -4.65 6.01 -0.84
C ASP A 50 -3.22 5.75 -0.35
N LEU A 51 -3.09 5.46 0.94
CA LEU A 51 -1.86 4.95 1.51
C LEU A 51 -1.97 3.44 1.64
N ASP A 52 -1.32 2.74 0.72
CA ASP A 52 -1.24 1.28 0.72
C ASP A 52 0.00 0.88 1.54
N LEU A 53 -0.19 0.33 2.73
CA LEU A 53 0.87 0.02 3.68
C LEU A 53 1.03 -1.49 3.87
N VAL A 54 2.28 -1.94 3.79
CA VAL A 54 2.68 -3.29 4.19
C VAL A 54 3.32 -3.22 5.55
N LEU A 55 2.85 -4.03 6.50
CA LEU A 55 3.49 -4.12 7.81
C LEU A 55 4.71 -5.04 7.80
N CYS A 56 5.79 -4.59 8.43
CA CYS A 56 7.00 -5.39 8.58
C CYS A 56 6.87 -6.33 9.79
N ALA A 57 6.23 -7.48 9.61
CA ALA A 57 5.86 -8.39 10.71
C ALA A 57 7.00 -8.71 11.69
N LYS A 58 8.25 -8.88 11.21
CA LYS A 58 9.43 -9.17 12.04
C LYS A 58 9.90 -7.99 12.91
N ALA A 59 9.49 -6.76 12.57
CA ALA A 59 9.85 -5.53 13.26
C ALA A 59 8.68 -4.90 14.03
N LEU A 60 7.46 -5.47 13.95
CA LEU A 60 6.27 -4.91 14.58
C LEU A 60 6.38 -4.93 16.11
N THR A 61 6.40 -3.74 16.71
CA THR A 61 6.39 -3.57 18.17
C THR A 61 4.98 -3.28 18.69
N LYS A 62 4.79 -3.40 20.00
CA LYS A 62 3.50 -3.04 20.63
C LYS A 62 3.24 -1.54 20.52
N GLU A 63 4.28 -0.75 20.69
CA GLU A 63 4.25 0.72 20.65
C GLU A 63 3.76 1.21 19.29
N PHE A 64 4.22 0.62 18.19
CA PHE A 64 3.72 0.94 16.86
C PHE A 64 2.25 0.59 16.71
N LYS A 65 1.80 -0.59 17.16
CA LYS A 65 0.39 -0.98 17.05
C LYS A 65 -0.51 -0.01 17.82
N ASP A 66 -0.11 0.35 19.04
CA ASP A 66 -0.82 1.31 19.88
C ASP A 66 -0.82 2.72 19.26
N HIS A 67 0.31 3.15 18.70
CA HIS A 67 0.44 4.43 18.01
C HIS A 67 -0.41 4.48 16.73
N PHE A 68 -0.37 3.44 15.90
CA PHE A 68 -1.18 3.33 14.69
C PHE A 68 -2.67 3.39 15.05
N TRP A 69 -3.10 2.68 16.09
CA TRP A 69 -4.48 2.77 16.57
C TRP A 69 -4.86 4.15 17.08
N THR A 70 -3.95 4.81 17.80
CA THR A 70 -4.14 6.20 18.24
C THR A 70 -4.35 7.12 17.04
N PHE A 71 -3.50 6.99 16.01
CA PHE A 71 -3.63 7.73 14.75
C PHE A 71 -4.98 7.49 14.06
N ILE A 72 -5.44 6.24 13.97
CA ILE A 72 -6.76 5.91 13.39
C ILE A 72 -7.91 6.53 14.21
N LYS A 73 -7.83 6.48 15.55
CA LYS A 73 -8.83 7.07 16.45
C LYS A 73 -8.86 8.59 16.37
N GLU A 74 -7.69 9.24 16.35
CA GLU A 74 -7.55 10.69 16.22
C GLU A 74 -8.07 11.19 14.87
N GLY A 75 -7.78 10.48 13.76
CA GLY A 75 -8.34 10.76 12.44
C GLY A 75 -9.85 10.51 12.32
N LYS A 76 -10.43 9.81 13.29
CA LYS A 76 -11.86 9.40 13.33
C LYS A 76 -12.28 8.65 12.06
N TYR A 77 -11.43 7.74 11.60
CA TYR A 77 -11.69 6.93 10.43
C TYR A 77 -12.89 6.01 10.62
N ARG A 78 -13.56 5.71 9.51
CA ARG A 78 -14.41 4.53 9.41
C ARG A 78 -13.51 3.31 9.17
N VAL A 79 -13.72 2.25 9.96
CA VAL A 79 -12.92 1.02 9.91
C VAL A 79 -13.68 -0.08 9.19
N LYS A 80 -13.04 -0.72 8.22
CA LYS A 80 -13.52 -1.89 7.49
C LYS A 80 -12.45 -2.98 7.57
N GLN A 81 -12.87 -4.23 7.75
CA GLN A 81 -11.96 -5.37 7.77
C GLN A 81 -12.46 -6.43 6.81
N SER A 82 -11.55 -7.23 6.28
CA SER A 82 -11.88 -8.51 5.65
C SER A 82 -10.80 -9.53 6.00
N LYS A 83 -11.15 -10.81 5.97
CA LYS A 83 -10.22 -11.91 6.21
C LYS A 83 -10.46 -12.98 5.17
N ASN A 84 -9.38 -13.56 4.65
CA ASN A 84 -9.41 -14.76 3.81
C ASN A 84 -8.30 -15.72 4.25
N ASP A 85 -8.16 -16.85 3.56
CA ASP A 85 -7.11 -17.85 3.83
C ASP A 85 -5.68 -17.26 3.73
N ASN A 86 -5.55 -16.13 3.03
CA ASN A 86 -4.31 -15.43 2.76
C ASN A 86 -4.14 -14.17 3.62
N GLY A 87 -4.86 -14.00 4.74
CA GLY A 87 -4.58 -12.94 5.72
C GLY A 87 -5.74 -12.02 6.05
N VAL A 88 -5.38 -10.90 6.69
CA VAL A 88 -6.31 -9.88 7.18
C VAL A 88 -6.01 -8.54 6.51
N PHE A 89 -7.05 -7.97 5.91
CA PHE A 89 -6.99 -6.67 5.29
C PHE A 89 -7.82 -5.67 6.08
N TYR A 90 -7.24 -4.50 6.34
CA TYR A 90 -7.94 -3.38 6.94
C TYR A 90 -7.99 -2.21 5.97
N ARG A 91 -9.16 -1.59 5.85
CA ARG A 91 -9.32 -0.29 5.18
C ARG A 91 -9.86 0.71 6.19
N PHE A 92 -9.16 1.83 6.30
CA PHE A 92 -9.54 2.99 7.09
C PHE A 92 -9.86 4.12 6.12
N ASP A 93 -11.12 4.51 6.00
CA ASP A 93 -11.57 5.52 5.03
C ASP A 93 -12.44 6.60 5.68
N GLU A 94 -12.72 7.68 4.92
CA GLU A 94 -13.55 8.81 5.36
C GLU A 94 -13.15 9.39 6.75
N PRO A 95 -11.90 9.86 6.93
CA PRO A 95 -11.52 10.53 8.16
C PRO A 95 -12.38 11.77 8.39
N LYS A 96 -12.75 12.02 9.66
CA LYS A 96 -13.53 13.22 10.02
C LYS A 96 -12.65 14.41 10.39
N ILE A 97 -11.33 14.21 10.48
CA ILE A 97 -10.36 15.25 10.80
C ILE A 97 -9.60 15.66 9.53
N TYR A 98 -9.51 16.97 9.30
CA TYR A 98 -8.77 17.54 8.18
C TYR A 98 -7.27 17.24 8.29
N GLY A 99 -6.62 17.01 7.15
CA GLY A 99 -5.18 16.77 7.06
C GLY A 99 -4.77 15.31 7.29
N TYR A 100 -5.72 14.41 7.55
CA TYR A 100 -5.50 12.96 7.56
C TYR A 100 -5.62 12.36 6.15
N PRO A 101 -4.82 11.34 5.80
CA PRO A 101 -4.96 10.59 4.54
C PRO A 101 -6.39 10.11 4.34
N TYR A 102 -6.96 10.33 3.14
CA TYR A 102 -8.37 9.98 2.91
C TYR A 102 -8.64 8.49 3.08
N MET A 103 -7.68 7.66 2.68
CA MET A 103 -7.77 6.21 2.79
C MET A 103 -6.43 5.59 3.15
N ILE A 104 -6.45 4.64 4.08
CA ILE A 104 -5.30 3.82 4.44
C ILE A 104 -5.72 2.36 4.29
N GLU A 105 -4.97 1.63 3.49
CA GLU A 105 -5.14 0.19 3.28
C GLU A 105 -3.96 -0.52 3.90
N LEU A 106 -4.25 -1.44 4.81
CA LEU A 106 -3.23 -2.16 5.56
C LEU A 106 -3.25 -3.62 5.16
N LEU A 107 -2.13 -4.07 4.61
CA LEU A 107 -1.88 -5.46 4.29
C LEU A 107 -1.11 -6.08 5.46
N SER A 108 -1.81 -6.86 6.28
CA SER A 108 -1.20 -7.65 7.36
C SER A 108 -1.24 -9.12 6.99
N GLY A 109 -0.17 -9.84 7.29
CA GLY A 109 -0.13 -11.29 7.12
C GLY A 109 -1.03 -12.02 8.13
N ASN A 110 -0.60 -13.19 8.62
CA ASN A 110 -1.32 -13.92 9.68
C ASN A 110 -1.28 -13.22 11.06
N ALA A 111 -0.66 -12.04 11.14
CA ALA A 111 -0.70 -11.20 12.32
C ALA A 111 -2.01 -10.39 12.31
N GLU A 112 -3.01 -10.90 13.02
CA GLU A 112 -4.16 -10.08 13.39
C GLU A 112 -3.67 -8.87 14.21
N LEU A 113 -4.06 -7.66 13.79
CA LEU A 113 -4.02 -6.55 14.73
C LEU A 113 -5.12 -6.84 15.75
N ASP A 114 -4.76 -7.00 17.02
CA ASP A 114 -5.73 -7.19 18.08
C ASP A 114 -6.64 -5.95 18.16
N LEU A 115 -7.89 -6.12 17.72
CA LEU A 115 -8.90 -5.06 17.62
C LEU A 115 -9.68 -4.89 18.93
N SER A 116 -9.32 -5.63 19.99
CA SER A 116 -10.05 -5.65 21.26
C SER A 116 -10.07 -4.30 22.02
N SER A 117 -9.40 -3.27 21.50
CA SER A 117 -9.41 -1.91 22.07
C SER A 117 -10.51 -0.96 21.55
N GLY A 118 -11.54 -1.48 20.86
CA GLY A 118 -12.89 -0.93 21.00
C GLY A 118 -13.57 -0.22 19.81
N GLN A 119 -13.42 -0.68 18.56
CA GLN A 119 -14.44 -0.43 17.53
C GLN A 119 -14.68 -1.69 16.68
N VAL A 120 -15.96 -2.00 16.45
CA VAL A 120 -16.41 -3.15 15.66
C VAL A 120 -15.88 -3.02 14.24
N ALA A 121 -15.00 -3.93 13.86
CA ALA A 121 -14.62 -4.11 12.48
C ALA A 121 -15.69 -4.96 11.79
N TYR A 122 -16.42 -4.36 10.86
CA TYR A 122 -17.37 -5.10 10.06
C TYR A 122 -16.60 -5.85 8.97
N PRO A 123 -16.75 -7.19 8.86
CA PRO A 123 -16.31 -7.92 7.68
C PRO A 123 -17.07 -7.38 6.48
N ILE A 124 -16.36 -6.84 5.50
CA ILE A 124 -16.92 -6.49 4.19
C ILE A 124 -16.26 -7.40 3.17
N GLU A 125 -17.07 -8.06 2.33
CA GLU A 125 -16.57 -8.69 1.10
C GLU A 125 -16.02 -7.59 0.21
N ILE A 126 -14.70 -7.60 0.01
CA ILE A 126 -14.04 -6.67 -0.89
C ILE A 126 -14.20 -7.24 -2.29
N ASP A 127 -14.71 -6.41 -3.19
CA ASP A 127 -14.73 -6.69 -4.62
C ASP A 127 -13.34 -7.17 -5.05
N GLY A 128 -13.26 -8.32 -5.71
CA GLY A 128 -12.13 -9.26 -5.65
C GLY A 128 -10.77 -8.74 -6.11
N ASP A 129 -10.63 -7.46 -6.46
CA ASP A 129 -9.47 -6.79 -7.05
C ASP A 129 -8.33 -6.51 -6.06
N ILE A 130 -8.59 -6.52 -4.75
CA ILE A 130 -7.56 -6.34 -3.71
C ILE A 130 -6.96 -7.67 -3.23
N VAL A 131 -7.57 -8.81 -3.58
CA VAL A 131 -7.15 -10.16 -3.13
C VAL A 131 -5.78 -10.60 -3.70
N SER A 132 -5.28 -9.91 -4.72
CA SER A 132 -4.00 -10.23 -5.40
C SER A 132 -2.76 -9.83 -4.59
N LEU A 133 -2.76 -8.66 -3.94
CA LEU A 133 -1.52 -8.05 -3.42
C LEU A 133 -1.09 -8.57 -2.04
N SER A 134 -2.07 -8.85 -1.18
CA SER A 134 -1.86 -9.46 0.13
C SER A 134 -1.37 -10.91 -0.01
N ALA A 135 -1.92 -11.68 -0.95
CA ALA A 135 -1.48 -13.05 -1.24
C ALA A 135 -0.03 -13.11 -1.75
N ILE A 136 0.41 -12.09 -2.50
CA ILE A 136 1.79 -11.99 -3.01
C ILE A 136 2.76 -11.68 -1.87
N ILE A 137 2.47 -10.67 -1.05
CA ILE A 137 3.37 -10.22 0.04
C ILE A 137 3.42 -11.22 1.21
N MET A 138 2.42 -12.09 1.32
CA MET A 138 2.36 -13.23 2.24
C MET A 138 3.37 -14.34 1.94
N ASN A 139 3.93 -14.38 0.73
CA ASN A 139 5.01 -15.30 0.41
C ASN A 139 6.35 -14.73 0.91
N GLN A 140 7.11 -15.56 1.64
CA GLN A 140 8.38 -15.16 2.26
C GLN A 140 9.38 -14.57 1.26
N GLU A 141 9.45 -15.10 0.03
CA GLU A 141 10.33 -14.60 -1.03
C GLU A 141 9.94 -13.18 -1.47
N TYR A 142 8.64 -12.91 -1.61
CA TYR A 142 8.14 -11.58 -1.95
C TYR A 142 8.29 -10.59 -0.80
N TYR A 143 8.11 -11.04 0.44
CA TYR A 143 8.41 -10.22 1.62
C TYR A 143 9.89 -9.85 1.66
N ASP A 144 10.80 -10.82 1.50
CA ASP A 144 12.23 -10.56 1.51
C ASP A 144 12.67 -9.71 0.31
N PHE A 145 12.02 -9.87 -0.84
CA PHE A 145 12.20 -8.99 -1.99
C PHE A 145 11.74 -7.56 -1.72
N LEU A 146 10.56 -7.35 -1.13
CA LEU A 146 10.07 -6.04 -0.70
C LEU A 146 11.04 -5.40 0.30
N MET A 147 11.49 -6.16 1.30
CA MET A 147 12.41 -5.64 2.32
C MET A 147 13.76 -5.29 1.70
N SER A 148 14.27 -6.06 0.74
CA SER A 148 15.54 -5.78 0.08
C SER A 148 15.48 -4.57 -0.87
N ASN A 149 14.28 -4.20 -1.34
CA ASN A 149 14.05 -3.19 -2.36
C ASN A 149 13.08 -2.10 -1.84
N ARG A 150 13.41 -1.58 -0.65
CA ARG A 150 12.76 -0.41 -0.05
C ARG A 150 13.78 0.71 0.11
N LYS A 151 13.31 1.95 0.03
CA LYS A 151 14.13 3.14 0.28
C LYS A 151 13.38 4.15 1.12
N GLU A 152 14.12 4.93 1.90
CA GLU A 152 13.56 6.11 2.54
C GLU A 152 13.54 7.25 1.54
N MET A 153 12.37 7.88 1.39
CA MET A 153 12.17 9.06 0.55
C MET A 153 11.35 10.08 1.33
N ASN A 154 11.90 11.29 1.49
CA ASN A 154 11.27 12.38 2.23
C ASN A 154 10.75 11.97 3.62
N GLY A 155 11.48 11.12 4.35
CA GLY A 155 11.12 10.67 5.71
C GLY A 155 10.09 9.54 5.78
N ILE A 156 9.72 8.94 4.65
CA ILE A 156 8.79 7.80 4.56
C ILE A 156 9.51 6.63 3.89
N VAL A 157 9.30 5.42 4.40
CA VAL A 157 9.83 4.20 3.76
C VAL A 157 8.86 3.73 2.68
N ILE A 158 9.35 3.65 1.44
CA ILE A 158 8.59 3.27 0.27
C ILE A 158 9.24 2.07 -0.42
N ALA A 159 8.43 1.25 -1.09
CA ALA A 159 8.93 0.26 -2.04
C ALA A 159 9.45 0.97 -3.30
N ASP A 160 10.58 0.51 -3.84
CA ASP A 160 11.18 1.09 -5.03
C ASP A 160 10.53 0.58 -6.33
N GLU A 161 10.99 1.09 -7.46
CA GLU A 161 10.51 0.69 -8.79
C GLU A 161 10.64 -0.82 -9.07
N HIS A 162 11.64 -1.50 -8.51
CA HIS A 162 11.85 -2.94 -8.69
C HIS A 162 10.75 -3.77 -8.04
N VAL A 163 10.11 -3.24 -6.98
CA VAL A 163 8.95 -3.86 -6.33
C VAL A 163 7.65 -3.38 -6.93
N ILE A 164 7.50 -2.08 -7.13
CA ILE A 164 6.23 -1.51 -7.60
C ILE A 164 5.88 -2.02 -9.01
N ILE A 165 6.86 -2.15 -9.92
CA ILE A 165 6.60 -2.63 -11.29
C ILE A 165 5.98 -4.04 -11.30
N PRO A 166 6.59 -5.08 -10.69
CA PRO A 166 5.98 -6.40 -10.60
C PRO A 166 4.58 -6.39 -9.98
N LEU A 167 4.37 -5.65 -8.90
CA LEU A 167 3.05 -5.56 -8.26
C LEU A 167 1.98 -4.98 -9.20
N LYS A 168 2.33 -3.95 -9.98
CA LYS A 168 1.44 -3.36 -10.99
C LYS A 168 1.19 -4.30 -12.16
N ILE A 169 2.21 -5.05 -12.60
CA ILE A 169 2.07 -6.08 -13.65
C ILE A 169 1.11 -7.16 -13.19
N THR A 170 1.25 -7.65 -11.95
CA THR A 170 0.36 -8.69 -11.43
C THR A 170 -1.08 -8.20 -11.34
N ALA A 171 -1.30 -6.99 -10.80
CA ALA A 171 -2.64 -6.37 -10.78
C ALA A 171 -3.22 -6.22 -12.20
N PHE A 172 -2.43 -5.76 -13.17
CA PHE A 172 -2.87 -5.67 -14.57
C PHE A 172 -3.27 -7.03 -15.14
N LEU A 173 -2.45 -8.07 -14.95
CA LEU A 173 -2.72 -9.42 -15.45
C LEU A 173 -3.97 -10.02 -14.81
N ASP A 174 -4.14 -9.86 -13.49
CA ASP A 174 -5.26 -10.42 -12.75
C ASP A 174 -6.59 -9.77 -13.16
N LEU A 175 -6.64 -8.44 -13.24
CA LEU A 175 -7.82 -7.73 -13.72
C LEU A 175 -8.15 -8.08 -15.18
N THR A 176 -7.13 -8.24 -16.02
CA THR A 176 -7.31 -8.64 -17.42
C THR A 176 -7.92 -10.04 -17.52
N ARG A 177 -7.42 -11.01 -16.73
CA ARG A 177 -7.97 -12.38 -16.70
C ARG A 177 -9.40 -12.40 -16.18
N LYS A 178 -9.70 -11.69 -15.10
CA LYS A 178 -11.06 -11.58 -14.55
C LYS A 178 -12.04 -11.02 -15.57
N LYS A 179 -11.66 -9.94 -16.25
CA LYS A 179 -12.47 -9.33 -17.31
C LYS A 179 -12.71 -10.30 -18.47
N ALA A 180 -11.66 -11.01 -18.91
CA ALA A 180 -11.79 -12.05 -19.94
C ALA A 180 -12.69 -13.21 -19.49
N GLY A 181 -12.70 -13.52 -18.19
CA GLY A 181 -13.59 -14.51 -17.57
C GLY A 181 -15.02 -14.04 -17.31
N GLY A 182 -15.41 -12.85 -17.76
CA GLY A 182 -16.78 -12.32 -17.65
C GLY A 182 -17.12 -11.63 -16.33
N ASN A 183 -16.14 -11.39 -15.45
CA ASN A 183 -16.36 -10.61 -14.23
C ASN A 183 -16.53 -9.12 -14.57
N GLU A 184 -17.34 -8.41 -13.79
CA GLU A 184 -17.47 -6.96 -13.91
C GLU A 184 -16.18 -6.29 -13.44
N VAL A 185 -15.39 -5.80 -14.39
CA VAL A 185 -14.09 -5.15 -14.13
C VAL A 185 -14.03 -3.83 -14.88
N ASN A 186 -13.74 -2.75 -14.16
CA ASN A 186 -13.57 -1.43 -14.76
C ASN A 186 -12.32 -1.40 -15.65
N GLY A 187 -12.48 -1.00 -16.91
CA GLY A 187 -11.38 -0.89 -17.87
C GLY A 187 -10.32 0.14 -17.47
N ASP A 188 -10.71 1.18 -16.74
CA ASP A 188 -9.78 2.21 -16.26
C ASP A 188 -8.84 1.66 -15.18
N ASP A 189 -9.30 0.70 -14.37
CA ASP A 189 -8.47 0.03 -13.37
C ASP A 189 -7.41 -0.87 -14.03
N ILE A 190 -7.73 -1.53 -15.14
CA ILE A 190 -6.72 -2.24 -15.94
C ILE A 190 -5.72 -1.24 -16.54
N LYS A 191 -6.22 -0.16 -17.14
CA LYS A 191 -5.40 0.83 -17.86
C LYS A 191 -4.45 1.58 -16.93
N LYS A 192 -4.88 1.95 -15.72
CA LYS A 192 -4.02 2.67 -14.76
C LYS A 192 -2.78 1.83 -14.38
N HIS A 193 -2.93 0.53 -14.17
CA HIS A 193 -1.79 -0.34 -13.83
C HIS A 193 -0.80 -0.48 -14.99
N LYS A 194 -1.30 -0.72 -16.21
CA LYS A 194 -0.46 -0.74 -17.42
C LYS A 194 0.31 0.56 -17.59
N ASN A 195 -0.35 1.70 -17.44
CA ASN A 195 0.27 3.01 -17.59
C ASN A 195 1.33 3.26 -16.50
N ASP A 196 1.04 2.92 -15.24
CA ASP A 196 2.00 3.03 -14.14
C ASP A 196 3.28 2.22 -14.45
N VAL A 197 3.15 0.99 -15.00
CA VAL A 197 4.30 0.14 -15.39
C VAL A 197 5.19 0.81 -16.43
N VAL A 198 4.59 1.34 -17.51
CA VAL A 198 5.36 1.99 -18.59
C VAL A 198 6.14 3.20 -18.06
N ARG A 199 5.53 3.99 -17.17
CA ARG A 199 6.17 5.18 -16.59
C ARG A 199 7.27 4.82 -15.61
N LEU A 200 7.03 3.84 -14.75
CA LEU A 200 8.03 3.38 -13.79
C LEU A 200 9.22 2.73 -14.50
N ALA A 201 9.03 2.13 -15.68
CA ALA A 201 10.12 1.57 -16.48
C ALA A 201 11.16 2.64 -16.90
N GLU A 202 10.79 3.93 -16.94
CA GLU A 202 11.73 5.03 -17.17
C GLU A 202 12.75 5.20 -16.04
N LEU A 203 12.45 4.68 -14.84
CA LEU A 203 13.35 4.70 -13.68
C LEU A 203 14.36 3.54 -13.70
N LEU A 204 14.13 2.52 -14.52
CA LEU A 204 15.03 1.37 -14.61
C LEU A 204 16.33 1.77 -15.28
N THR A 205 17.45 1.43 -14.64
CA THR A 205 18.79 1.66 -15.18
C THR A 205 19.33 0.38 -15.85
N SER A 206 20.46 0.49 -16.54
CA SER A 206 21.20 -0.66 -17.05
C SER A 206 21.96 -1.43 -15.97
N VAL A 207 21.96 -0.96 -14.72
CA VAL A 207 22.61 -1.64 -13.59
C VAL A 207 21.72 -2.79 -13.12
N PRO A 208 22.20 -4.05 -13.16
CA PRO A 208 21.41 -5.19 -12.70
C PRO A 208 21.07 -5.07 -11.20
N MET A 209 19.89 -5.52 -10.81
CA MET A 209 19.52 -5.62 -9.39
C MET A 209 20.56 -6.41 -8.61
N LYS A 210 20.83 -6.01 -7.37
CA LYS A 210 21.61 -6.83 -6.45
C LYS A 210 20.93 -8.20 -6.33
N LYS A 211 21.70 -9.29 -6.49
CA LYS A 211 21.15 -10.63 -6.28
C LYS A 211 20.58 -10.70 -4.87
N CYS A 212 19.27 -10.91 -4.75
CA CYS A 212 18.69 -11.40 -3.51
C CYS A 212 19.29 -12.79 -3.28
N THR A 213 20.18 -12.91 -2.31
CA THR A 213 20.61 -14.22 -1.83
C THR A 213 19.45 -14.80 -1.03
N PHE A 214 18.65 -15.63 -1.68
CA PHE A 214 17.69 -16.48 -1.01
C PHE A 214 18.48 -17.45 -0.13
N TYR A 215 18.33 -17.35 1.20
CA TYR A 215 18.85 -18.37 2.10
C TYR A 215 17.96 -19.60 1.94
N ASN A 216 18.54 -20.67 1.38
CA ASN A 216 17.94 -22.01 1.30
C ASN A 216 17.73 -22.61 2.69
#